data_AF-A0A382KVA8-F1
#
_entry.id   AF-A0A382KVA8-F1
#
_cell.length_a   1.000
_cell.length_b   1.000
_cell.length_c   1.000
_cell.angle_alpha   90.00
_cell.angle_beta   90.00
_cell.angle_gamma   90.00
#
_symmetry.space_group_name_H-M   'P 1'
#
loop_
_entity.id
_entity.type
_entity.pdbx_description
1 polymer ?
#
loop_
_entity_poly.entity_id
_entity_poly.type
_entity_poly.pdbx_seq_one_letter_code
_entity_poly.pdbx_strand_id
1 'polypeptide(L)'
;MSYSRWITSTFYTYWCVSDAKNKNDEVFMCHTDIYKSYKFKYIECKRIVEDLTTIKGKINEIEGDEDATELQGYIKEFIEHVDEEYESGVNFPKVNP
;
A
#
# COMPACT_ATOMS: atom_id res chain seq x y z
N MET A 1 -2.66 -1.74 9.18
CA MET A 1 -2.27 -0.40 9.64
C MET A 1 -2.80 0.53 8.59
N SER A 2 -3.39 1.68 8.95
CA SER A 2 -3.83 2.65 7.94
C SER A 2 -2.68 3.60 7.65
N TYR A 3 -2.35 3.80 6.38
CA TYR A 3 -1.31 4.75 5.96
C TYR A 3 -1.92 6.10 5.54
N SER A 4 -3.17 6.07 5.04
CA SER A 4 -3.93 7.27 4.68
C SER A 4 -5.38 7.20 5.17
N ARG A 5 -6.11 8.32 5.07
CA ARG A 5 -7.56 8.42 5.33
C ARG A 5 -8.21 9.33 4.28
N TRP A 6 -9.42 8.99 3.85
CA TRP A 6 -10.23 9.76 2.89
C TRP A 6 -10.37 11.25 3.21
N ILE A 7 -10.36 11.63 4.49
CA ILE A 7 -10.51 13.03 4.90
C ILE A 7 -9.28 13.90 4.58
N THR A 8 -8.13 13.27 4.35
CA THR A 8 -6.85 13.98 4.09
C THR A 8 -6.15 13.52 2.81
N SER A 9 -6.67 12.50 2.12
CA SER A 9 -6.08 11.92 0.91
C SER A 9 -7.18 11.39 0.00
N THR A 10 -6.92 11.41 -1.31
CA THR A 10 -7.73 10.74 -2.34
C THR A 10 -7.72 9.22 -2.17
N PHE A 11 -6.70 8.67 -1.50
CA PHE A 11 -6.57 7.24 -1.30
C PHE A 11 -6.93 6.86 0.13
N TYR A 12 -7.57 5.70 0.28
CA TYR A 12 -7.60 5.00 1.56
C TYR A 12 -6.75 3.74 1.50
N THR A 13 -5.62 3.78 2.21
CA THR A 13 -4.58 2.76 2.13
C THR A 13 -4.33 2.09 3.47
N TYR A 14 -4.15 0.78 3.43
CA TYR A 14 -3.87 0.00 4.62
C TYR A 14 -3.17 -1.33 4.35
N TRP A 15 -2.50 -1.82 5.38
CA TRP A 15 -2.03 -3.21 5.46
C TRP A 15 -3.21 -4.13 5.81
N CYS A 16 -3.55 -4.98 4.86
CA CYS A 16 -4.70 -5.88 4.91
C CYS A 16 -4.38 -7.19 5.65
N VAL A 17 -5.32 -7.64 6.49
CA VAL A 17 -5.35 -9.02 6.97
C VAL A 17 -5.51 -9.94 5.76
N SER A 18 -4.62 -10.90 5.62
CA SER A 18 -4.63 -11.83 4.49
C SER A 18 -4.08 -13.19 4.93
N ASP A 19 -4.31 -14.22 4.11
CA ASP A 19 -3.73 -15.55 4.30
C ASP A 19 -2.24 -15.61 3.90
N ALA A 20 -1.50 -14.51 4.10
CA ALA A 20 -0.07 -14.43 3.78
C ALA A 20 0.69 -15.50 4.56
N LYS A 21 1.36 -16.41 3.84
CA LYS A 21 2.17 -17.47 4.45
C LYS A 21 3.61 -17.02 4.73
N ASN A 22 4.03 -15.93 4.10
CA ASN A 22 5.37 -15.36 4.18
C ASN A 22 5.33 -13.87 3.82
N LYS A 23 6.43 -13.18 4.11
CA LYS A 23 6.65 -11.74 3.87
C LYS A 23 6.21 -11.26 2.50
N ASN A 24 6.49 -12.03 1.45
CA ASN A 24 6.21 -11.61 0.08
C ASN A 24 4.73 -11.63 -0.29
N ASP A 25 3.91 -12.34 0.50
CA ASP A 25 2.46 -12.45 0.29
C ASP A 25 1.66 -11.43 1.10
N GLU A 26 2.31 -10.61 1.93
CA GLU A 26 1.66 -9.51 2.65
C GLU A 26 1.02 -8.51 1.68
N VAL A 27 -0.10 -7.93 2.09
CA VAL A 27 -1.00 -7.21 1.17
C VAL A 27 -1.17 -5.74 1.56
N PHE A 28 -0.87 -4.87 0.61
CA PHE A 28 -1.25 -3.47 0.60
C PHE A 28 -2.55 -3.28 -0.17
N MET A 29 -3.52 -2.64 0.47
CA MET A 29 -4.78 -2.24 -0.14
C MET A 29 -4.78 -0.73 -0.37
N CYS A 30 -5.29 -0.30 -1.52
CA CYS A 30 -5.50 1.09 -1.88
C CYS A 30 -6.89 1.25 -2.47
N HIS A 31 -7.80 1.92 -1.77
CA HIS A 31 -9.10 2.30 -2.30
C HIS A 31 -9.00 3.68 -2.94
N THR A 32 -9.54 3.82 -4.15
CA THR A 32 -9.62 5.07 -4.93
C THR A 32 -11.04 5.64 -4.97
N ASP A 33 -12.03 4.79 -4.66
CA ASP A 33 -13.35 5.21 -4.20
C ASP A 33 -13.94 4.10 -3.29
N ILE A 34 -15.23 4.19 -2.93
CA ILE A 34 -15.90 3.21 -2.06
C ILE A 34 -16.17 1.84 -2.73
N TYR A 35 -16.08 1.76 -4.05
CA TYR A 35 -16.32 0.58 -4.87
C TYR A 35 -15.06 0.03 -5.52
N LYS A 36 -14.03 0.86 -5.67
CA LYS A 36 -12.81 0.53 -6.39
C LYS A 36 -11.61 0.48 -5.46
N SER A 37 -10.98 -0.68 -5.44
CA SER A 37 -9.71 -0.90 -4.75
C SER A 37 -8.70 -1.66 -5.59
N TYR A 38 -7.46 -1.40 -5.26
CA TYR A 38 -6.27 -2.00 -5.83
C TYR A 38 -5.53 -2.76 -4.74
N LYS A 39 -5.09 -3.95 -5.10
CA LYS A 39 -4.39 -4.86 -4.20
C LYS A 39 -3.00 -5.12 -4.75
N PHE A 40 -1.99 -4.92 -3.91
CA PHE A 40 -0.59 -5.18 -4.24
C PHE A 40 0.03 -6.07 -3.17
N LYS A 41 0.77 -7.09 -3.59
CA LYS A 41 1.62 -7.86 -2.68
C LYS A 41 2.88 -7.07 -2.34
N TYR A 42 3.49 -7.35 -1.19
CA TYR A 42 4.79 -6.79 -0.79
C TYR A 42 5.83 -6.88 -1.90
N ILE A 43 5.95 -8.03 -2.56
CA ILE A 43 6.92 -8.20 -3.66
C ILE A 43 6.62 -7.31 -4.87
N GLU A 44 5.36 -6.98 -5.11
CA GLU A 44 4.95 -6.05 -6.16
C GLU A 44 5.23 -4.62 -5.73
N CYS A 45 4.90 -4.25 -4.48
CA CYS A 45 5.24 -2.97 -3.88
C CYS A 45 6.73 -2.65 -4.03
N LYS A 46 7.63 -3.60 -3.68
CA LYS A 46 9.09 -3.42 -3.84
C LYS A 46 9.52 -3.15 -5.29
N ARG A 47 8.77 -3.62 -6.29
CA ARG A 47 9.10 -3.43 -7.70
C ARG A 47 8.61 -2.10 -8.24
N ILE A 48 7.46 -1.62 -7.75
CA ILE A 48 6.81 -0.41 -8.28
C ILE A 48 7.18 0.86 -7.52
N VAL A 49 7.59 0.75 -6.25
CA VAL A 49 7.76 1.90 -5.35
C VAL A 49 8.81 2.90 -5.82
N GLU A 50 9.80 2.50 -6.62
CA GLU A 50 10.85 3.40 -7.09
C GLU A 50 10.50 4.15 -8.39
N ASP A 51 9.37 3.82 -9.05
CA ASP A 51 8.97 4.44 -10.32
C ASP A 51 7.53 4.96 -10.30
N LEU A 52 7.41 6.29 -10.23
CA LEU A 52 6.12 7.00 -10.29
C LEU A 52 5.33 6.70 -11.57
N THR A 53 6.01 6.46 -12.70
CA THR A 53 5.34 6.13 -13.97
C THR A 53 4.66 4.78 -13.88
N THR A 54 5.33 3.80 -13.27
CA THR A 54 4.75 2.48 -13.03
C THR A 54 3.56 2.56 -12.07
N ILE A 55 3.64 3.36 -11.00
CA ILE A 55 2.52 3.57 -10.07
C ILE A 55 1.30 4.16 -10.80
N LYS A 56 1.51 5.23 -11.58
CA LYS A 56 0.47 5.84 -12.43
C LYS A 56 -0.14 4.85 -13.43
N GLY A 57 0.67 3.95 -13.99
CA GLY A 57 0.19 2.91 -14.90
C GLY A 57 -0.63 1.79 -14.22
N LYS A 58 -0.58 1.68 -12.88
CA LYS A 58 -1.32 0.66 -12.12
C LYS A 58 -2.66 1.16 -11.59
N ILE A 59 -2.78 2.46 -11.33
CA ILE A 59 -3.98 3.08 -10.76
C ILE A 59 -4.41 4.23 -11.67
N ASN A 60 -5.56 4.07 -12.31
CA ASN A 60 -6.03 5.01 -13.33
C ASN A 60 -6.58 6.31 -12.72
N GLU A 61 -6.93 6.29 -11.44
CA GLU A 61 -7.48 7.42 -10.68
C GLU A 61 -6.43 8.42 -10.19
N ILE A 62 -5.15 8.18 -10.47
CA ILE A 62 -4.08 9.12 -10.10
C ILE A 62 -4.13 10.32 -11.05
N GLU A 63 -4.41 11.52 -10.51
CA GLU A 63 -4.52 12.77 -11.26
C GLU A 63 -3.22 13.61 -11.16
N GLY A 64 -2.09 12.99 -11.52
CA GLY A 64 -0.80 13.69 -11.63
C GLY A 64 0.29 13.18 -10.70
N ASP A 65 1.37 13.96 -10.59
CA ASP A 65 2.59 13.55 -9.89
C ASP A 65 2.47 13.67 -8.37
N GLU A 66 1.61 14.56 -7.86
CA GLU A 66 1.39 14.74 -6.42
C GLU A 66 0.72 13.50 -5.81
N ASP A 67 -0.40 13.05 -6.38
CA ASP A 67 -1.08 11.79 -6.03
C ASP A 67 -0.14 10.58 -6.12
N ALA A 68 0.64 10.49 -7.19
CA ALA A 68 1.60 9.40 -7.38
C ALA A 68 2.67 9.40 -6.29
N THR A 69 3.15 10.59 -5.90
CA THR A 69 4.16 10.78 -4.85
C THR A 69 3.60 10.46 -3.47
N GLU A 70 2.36 10.87 -3.20
CA GLU A 70 1.65 10.56 -1.96
C GLU A 70 1.49 9.04 -1.80
N LEU A 71 0.96 8.39 -2.82
CA LEU A 71 0.79 6.93 -2.82
C LEU A 71 2.13 6.19 -2.73
N GLN A 72 3.16 6.69 -3.40
CA GLN A 72 4.52 6.17 -3.26
C GLN A 72 4.98 6.19 -1.79
N GLY A 73 4.72 7.28 -1.07
CA GLY A 73 5.00 7.41 0.36
C GLY A 73 4.29 6.32 1.17
N TYR A 74 2.99 6.13 0.96
CA TYR A 74 2.22 5.08 1.64
C TYR A 74 2.73 3.66 1.35
N ILE A 75 3.17 3.40 0.10
CA ILE A 75 3.78 2.11 -0.26
C ILE A 75 5.13 1.93 0.47
N LYS A 76 5.94 2.99 0.61
CA LYS A 76 7.21 2.93 1.36
C LYS A 76 6.98 2.61 2.84
N GLU A 77 6.05 3.31 3.49
CA GLU A 77 5.69 3.02 4.89
C GLU A 77 5.17 1.58 5.07
N PHE A 78 4.41 1.08 4.10
CA PHE A 78 3.99 -0.31 4.10
C PHE A 78 5.17 -1.29 4.03
N ILE A 79 6.10 -1.06 3.10
CA ILE A 79 7.30 -1.89 2.96
C ILE A 79 8.11 -1.88 4.25
N GLU A 80 8.34 -0.70 4.84
CA GLU A 80 9.12 -0.54 6.07
C GLU A 80 8.49 -1.29 7.24
N HIS A 81 7.18 -1.16 7.45
CA HIS A 81 6.49 -1.90 8.53
C HIS A 81 6.49 -3.42 8.29
N VAL A 82 6.36 -3.88 7.04
CA VAL A 82 6.50 -5.32 6.72
C VAL A 82 7.92 -5.80 6.97
N ASP A 83 8.92 -5.00 6.62
CA ASP A 83 10.32 -5.30 6.91
C ASP A 83 10.55 -5.43 8.42
N GLU A 84 10.09 -4.45 9.20
CA GLU A 84 10.21 -4.44 10.65
C GLU A 84 9.48 -5.62 11.32
N GLU A 85 8.25 -5.95 10.91
CA GLU A 85 7.49 -7.08 11.48
C GLU A 85 8.24 -8.39 11.32
N TYR A 86 8.80 -8.64 10.13
CA TYR A 86 9.47 -9.90 9.83
C TYR A 86 10.93 -9.96 10.33
N GLU A 87 11.58 -8.83 10.59
CA GLU A 87 12.94 -8.78 11.12
C GLU A 87 12.98 -8.75 12.65
N SER A 88 12.07 -8.00 13.28
CA SER A 88 12.06 -7.76 14.73
C SER A 88 10.96 -8.50 15.48
N GLY A 89 9.96 -9.05 14.76
CA GLY A 89 8.79 -9.68 15.37
C GLY A 89 7.76 -8.69 15.94
N VAL A 90 7.91 -7.39 15.69
CA VAL A 90 6.91 -6.37 16.03
C VAL A 90 5.62 -6.66 15.27
N ASN A 91 4.49 -6.71 15.96
CA ASN A 91 3.19 -6.96 15.33
C ASN A 91 2.48 -5.64 15.02
N PHE A 92 2.30 -5.33 13.74
CA PHE A 92 1.54 -4.16 13.32
C PHE A 92 0.06 -4.51 13.15
N PRO A 93 -0.87 -3.67 13.63
CA PRO A 93 -2.30 -3.95 13.54
C PRO A 93 -2.73 -4.01 12.08
N LYS A 94 -3.20 -5.15 11.57
CA LYS A 94 -3.70 -5.33 10.19
C LYS A 94 -5.21 -5.05 10.13
N VAL A 95 -5.73 -4.63 8.97
CA VAL A 95 -7.13 -4.22 8.77
C VAL A 95 -7.85 -5.20 7.86
N ASN A 96 -9.09 -5.57 8.18
CA ASN A 96 -9.90 -6.41 7.29
C ASN A 96 -10.30 -5.64 6.03
N PRO A 97 -10.32 -6.29 4.85
CA PRO A 97 -10.60 -5.64 3.59
C PRO A 97 -11.98 -5.01 3.51
#